data_AF-A0A1F8TGZ0-F1
#
_entry.id   AF-A0A1F8TGZ0-F1
#
_cell.length_a   1.000
_cell.length_b   1.000
_cell.length_c   1.000
_cell.angle_alpha   90.00
_cell.angle_beta   90.00
_cell.angle_gamma   90.00
#
_symmetry.space_group_name_H-M   'P 1'
#
loop_
_entity.id
_entity.type
_entity.pdbx_description
1 polymer ?
#
loop_
_entity_poly.entity_id
_entity_poly.type
_entity_poly.pdbx_seq_one_letter_code
_entity_poly.pdbx_strand_id
1 'polypeptide(L)'
;MSYTVIDPILERWAARHDLLIATEYKDSAVRSTDVVGRSGKKVQIWVDPPGPDGSLTVHVWDYRTNRADLIATRSDLDDVLERAHVLAQQWVGGEPHTRSG
;
A
#
# COMPACT_ATOMS: atom_id res chain seq x y z
N MET A 1 8.87 -10.44 -13.54
CA MET A 1 9.53 -10.29 -12.22
C MET A 1 8.52 -10.75 -11.18
N SER A 2 8.97 -11.50 -10.17
CA SER A 2 8.07 -12.06 -9.14
C SER A 2 8.00 -11.14 -7.92
N TYR A 3 6.83 -11.06 -7.31
CA TYR A 3 6.60 -10.34 -6.05
C TYR A 3 7.12 -11.09 -4.81
N THR A 4 7.54 -12.35 -4.96
CA THR A 4 7.98 -13.22 -3.86
C THR A 4 9.07 -12.63 -2.97
N VAL A 5 9.86 -11.68 -3.48
CA VAL A 5 10.92 -11.00 -2.72
C VAL A 5 10.41 -9.92 -1.77
N ILE A 6 9.20 -9.40 -2.01
CA ILE A 6 8.54 -8.37 -1.19
C ILE A 6 7.32 -8.90 -0.43
N ASP A 7 6.73 -10.04 -0.83
CA ASP A 7 5.55 -10.63 -0.19
C ASP A 7 5.71 -10.74 1.35
N PRO A 8 6.84 -11.20 1.93
CA PRO A 8 7.01 -11.25 3.39
C PRO A 8 7.03 -9.88 4.10
N ILE A 9 7.33 -8.80 3.37
CA ILE A 9 7.29 -7.43 3.89
C ILE A 9 5.83 -6.94 3.85
N LEU A 10 5.15 -7.17 2.73
CA LEU A 10 3.75 -6.79 2.54
C LEU A 10 2.82 -7.49 3.54
N GLU A 11 3.00 -8.79 3.75
CA GLU A 11 2.20 -9.58 4.70
C GLU A 11 2.36 -9.04 6.13
N ARG A 12 3.60 -8.74 6.53
CA ARG A 12 3.88 -8.20 7.87
C ARG A 12 3.30 -6.81 8.07
N TRP A 13 3.46 -5.93 7.08
CA TRP A 13 2.89 -4.60 7.11
C TRP A 13 1.36 -4.66 7.15
N ALA A 14 0.75 -5.45 6.29
CA ALA A 14 -0.70 -5.60 6.23
C ALA A 14 -1.28 -6.13 7.55
N ALA A 15 -0.61 -7.12 8.17
CA ALA A 15 -1.00 -7.65 9.47
C ALA A 15 -0.95 -6.59 10.60
N ARG A 16 -0.02 -5.63 10.55
CA ARG A 16 0.04 -4.53 11.55
C ARG A 16 -1.16 -3.58 11.46
N HIS A 17 -1.75 -3.45 10.29
CA HIS A 17 -2.86 -2.52 10.01
C HIS A 17 -4.21 -3.22 9.81
N ASP A 18 -4.28 -4.53 10.06
CA ASP A 18 -5.47 -5.36 9.82
C ASP A 18 -6.00 -5.26 8.37
N LEU A 19 -5.06 -5.24 7.42
CA LEU A 19 -5.33 -5.14 5.98
C LEU A 19 -5.19 -6.51 5.30
N LEU A 20 -5.93 -6.70 4.21
CA LEU A 20 -5.82 -7.87 3.35
C LEU A 20 -5.18 -7.49 2.00
N ILE A 21 -4.04 -8.09 1.69
CA ILE A 21 -3.43 -7.94 0.37
C ILE A 21 -4.13 -8.85 -0.65
N ALA A 22 -4.78 -8.24 -1.63
CA ALA A 22 -5.19 -8.93 -2.85
C ALA A 22 -3.95 -9.22 -3.71
N THR A 23 -3.82 -10.49 -4.11
CA THR A 23 -2.68 -11.00 -4.90
C THR A 23 -3.00 -11.19 -6.38
N GLU A 24 -4.29 -11.08 -6.75
CA GLU A 24 -4.81 -11.31 -8.09
C GLU A 24 -5.97 -10.37 -8.42
N TYR A 25 -5.99 -9.85 -9.65
CA TYR A 25 -7.10 -9.10 -10.22
C TYR A 25 -7.21 -9.36 -11.73
N LYS A 26 -8.37 -9.85 -12.21
CA LYS A 26 -8.61 -10.17 -13.64
C LYS A 26 -7.45 -10.95 -14.27
N ASP A 27 -7.10 -12.08 -13.66
CA ASP A 27 -6.02 -12.99 -14.11
C ASP A 27 -4.62 -12.37 -14.08
N SER A 28 -4.45 -11.20 -13.46
CA SER A 28 -3.17 -10.51 -13.30
C SER A 28 -2.71 -10.56 -11.85
N ALA A 29 -1.43 -10.93 -11.66
CA ALA A 29 -0.79 -10.84 -10.35
C ALA A 29 -0.65 -9.37 -9.95
N VAL A 30 -1.24 -8.99 -8.82
CA VAL A 30 -1.17 -7.64 -8.24
C VAL A 30 -0.81 -7.75 -6.77
N ARG A 31 -0.30 -6.69 -6.13
CA ARG A 31 -0.13 -6.58 -4.68
C ARG A 31 -0.85 -5.31 -4.24
N SER A 32 -2.12 -5.43 -3.90
CA SER A 32 -2.96 -4.26 -3.60
C SER A 32 -3.84 -4.48 -2.38
N THR A 33 -4.18 -3.41 -1.67
CA THR A 33 -5.18 -3.40 -0.60
C THR A 33 -5.98 -2.11 -0.67
N ASP A 34 -7.22 -2.16 -0.19
CA ASP A 34 -8.02 -0.96 0.03
C ASP A 34 -7.93 -0.55 1.50
N VAL A 35 -7.67 0.73 1.74
CA VAL A 35 -7.89 1.38 3.03
C VAL A 35 -9.30 1.99 3.00
N VAL A 36 -10.15 1.57 3.92
CA VAL A 36 -11.57 1.98 3.96
C VAL A 36 -11.84 2.84 5.18
N GLY A 37 -12.29 4.07 4.96
CA GLY A 37 -12.69 4.98 6.03
C GLY A 37 -14.12 4.71 6.52
N ARG A 38 -14.48 5.31 7.67
CA ARG A 38 -15.81 5.14 8.31
C ARG A 38 -16.99 5.56 7.43
N SER A 39 -16.76 6.46 6.47
CA SER A 39 -17.78 6.94 5.53
C SER A 39 -17.98 6.01 4.32
N GLY A 40 -17.27 4.88 4.25
CA GLY A 40 -17.24 4.00 3.08
C GLY A 40 -16.34 4.48 1.94
N LYS A 41 -15.69 5.65 2.09
CA LYS A 41 -14.62 6.08 1.17
C LYS A 41 -13.47 5.09 1.20
N LYS A 42 -12.91 4.79 0.04
CA LYS A 42 -11.79 3.87 -0.13
C LYS A 42 -10.63 4.54 -0.83
N VAL A 43 -9.43 4.16 -0.44
CA VAL A 43 -8.18 4.50 -1.13
C VAL A 43 -7.42 3.22 -1.34
N GLN A 44 -7.01 2.97 -2.57
CA GLN A 44 -6.20 1.81 -2.91
C GLN A 44 -4.73 2.11 -2.67
N ILE A 45 -4.02 1.15 -2.10
CA ILE A 45 -2.56 1.08 -2.12
C ILE A 45 -2.19 -0.13 -2.97
N TRP A 46 -1.30 0.02 -3.94
CA TRP A 46 -0.73 -1.13 -4.66
C TRP A 46 0.74 -0.96 -4.94
N VAL A 47 1.42 -2.09 -5.15
CA VAL A 47 2.85 -2.12 -5.44
C VAL A 47 3.04 -2.75 -6.82
N ASP A 48 3.80 -2.07 -7.66
CA ASP A 48 4.24 -2.61 -8.94
C ASP A 48 5.25 -3.75 -8.73
N PRO A 49 5.40 -4.67 -9.70
CA PRO A 49 6.46 -5.66 -9.63
C PRO A 49 7.83 -4.98 -9.52
N PRO A 50 8.81 -5.58 -8.80
CA PRO A 50 10.16 -5.03 -8.73
C PRO A 50 10.75 -4.76 -10.12
N GLY A 51 11.26 -3.55 -10.29
CA GLY A 51 11.98 -3.11 -11.49
C GLY A 51 13.32 -3.85 -11.66
N PRO A 52 13.94 -3.78 -12.86
CA PRO A 52 15.21 -4.44 -13.13
C PRO A 52 16.38 -3.91 -12.29
N ASP A 53 16.27 -2.69 -11.78
CA ASP A 53 17.21 -2.02 -10.87
C ASP A 53 16.89 -2.27 -9.38
N GLY A 54 15.86 -3.07 -9.09
CA GLY A 54 15.38 -3.30 -7.73
C GLY A 54 14.53 -2.17 -7.16
N SER A 55 14.18 -1.16 -7.96
CA SER A 55 13.22 -0.14 -7.58
C SER A 55 11.81 -0.73 -7.47
N LEU A 56 11.03 -0.16 -6.55
CA LEU A 56 9.65 -0.48 -6.30
C LEU A 56 8.85 0.82 -6.36
N THR A 57 7.65 0.75 -6.92
CA THR A 57 6.71 1.87 -6.86
C THR A 57 5.51 1.45 -6.03
N VAL A 58 5.26 2.20 -4.96
CA VAL A 58 4.05 2.08 -4.14
C VAL A 58 3.12 3.21 -4.54
N HIS A 59 1.95 2.84 -5.04
CA HIS A 59 0.95 3.78 -5.49
C HIS A 59 -0.16 3.92 -4.46
N VAL A 60 -0.73 5.12 -4.38
CA VAL A 60 -1.90 5.45 -3.57
C VAL A 60 -2.91 6.15 -4.47
N TRP A 61 -4.16 5.69 -4.50
CA TRP A 61 -5.20 6.26 -5.36
C TRP A 61 -6.58 6.25 -4.70
N ASP A 62 -7.28 7.38 -4.72
CA ASP A 62 -8.62 7.53 -4.14
C ASP A 62 -9.78 7.12 -5.10
N TYR A 63 -9.46 6.45 -6.20
CA TYR A 63 -10.39 6.13 -7.29
C TYR A 63 -11.03 7.37 -7.96
N ARG A 64 -10.50 8.57 -7.69
CA ARG A 64 -10.99 9.85 -8.21
C ARG A 64 -9.80 10.65 -8.72
N THR A 65 -9.46 11.73 -8.02
CA THR A 65 -8.49 12.74 -8.47
C THR A 65 -7.15 12.63 -7.77
N ASN A 66 -7.10 12.07 -6.55
CA ASN A 66 -5.88 12.01 -5.78
C ASN A 66 -5.12 10.74 -6.10
N ARG A 67 -3.94 10.91 -6.67
CA ARG A 67 -2.97 9.84 -6.92
C ARG A 67 -1.59 10.28 -6.46
N ALA A 68 -0.87 9.39 -5.81
CA ALA A 68 0.51 9.59 -5.41
C ALA A 68 1.30 8.32 -5.71
N ASP A 69 2.52 8.51 -6.22
CA ASP A 69 3.46 7.43 -6.48
C ASP A 69 4.68 7.65 -5.58
N LEU A 70 5.02 6.65 -4.78
CA LEU A 70 6.14 6.67 -3.84
C LEU A 70 7.18 5.65 -4.30
N ILE A 71 8.40 6.12 -4.53
CA ILE A 71 9.51 5.25 -4.91
C ILE A 71 10.10 4.63 -3.64
N ALA A 72 10.35 3.34 -3.71
CA ALA A 72 10.99 2.55 -2.68
C ALA A 72 12.06 1.63 -3.29
N THR A 73 12.88 1.10 -2.41
CA THR A 73 13.70 -0.09 -2.59
C THR A 73 13.18 -1.18 -1.65
N ARG A 74 13.73 -2.39 -1.74
CA ARG A 74 13.36 -3.46 -0.79
C ARG A 74 13.66 -3.10 0.67
N SER A 75 14.74 -2.34 0.92
CA SER A 75 15.20 -2.01 2.28
C SER A 75 14.31 -1.02 3.02
N ASP A 76 13.69 -0.08 2.31
CA ASP A 76 12.83 0.98 2.87
C ASP A 76 11.35 0.78 2.51
N LEU A 77 10.99 -0.35 1.89
CA LEU A 77 9.61 -0.66 1.50
C LEU A 77 8.64 -0.58 2.69
N ASP A 78 9.03 -1.06 3.86
CA ASP A 78 8.19 -1.02 5.07
C ASP A 78 7.85 0.44 5.46
N ASP A 79 8.86 1.32 5.49
CA ASP A 79 8.68 2.74 5.81
C ASP A 79 7.85 3.47 4.74
N VAL A 80 8.04 3.13 3.46
CA VAL A 80 7.25 3.73 2.36
C VAL A 80 5.80 3.27 2.42
N LEU A 81 5.53 2.01 2.77
CA LEU A 81 4.18 1.50 3.00
C LEU A 81 3.49 2.18 4.19
N GLU A 82 4.22 2.48 5.27
CA GLU A 82 3.69 3.29 6.38
C GLU A 82 3.29 4.69 5.91
N ARG A 83 4.14 5.35 5.11
CA ARG A 83 3.83 6.67 4.54
C ARG A 83 2.62 6.61 3.60
N ALA A 84 2.54 5.57 2.77
CA ALA A 84 1.39 5.31 1.90
C ALA A 84 0.11 5.12 2.70
N HIS A 85 0.18 4.36 3.80
CA HIS A 85 -0.96 4.13 4.69
C HIS A 85 -1.44 5.41 5.36
N VAL A 86 -0.53 6.22 5.91
CA VAL A 86 -0.87 7.51 6.52
C VAL A 86 -1.54 8.42 5.49
N LEU A 87 -1.01 8.49 4.27
CA LEU A 87 -1.60 9.28 3.18
C LEU A 87 -3.01 8.77 2.84
N ALA A 88 -3.18 7.45 2.72
CA ALA A 88 -4.47 6.85 2.45
C ALA A 88 -5.49 7.13 3.57
N GLN A 89 -5.08 7.04 4.84
CA GLN A 89 -5.91 7.39 5.99
C GLN A 89 -6.38 8.84 5.95
N GLN A 90 -5.48 9.78 5.62
CA GLN A 90 -5.83 11.20 5.46
C GLN A 90 -6.89 11.39 4.37
N TRP A 91 -6.75 10.71 3.23
CA TRP A 91 -7.68 10.83 2.10
C TRP A 91 -9.06 10.21 2.36
N VAL A 92 -9.13 9.12 3.13
CA VAL A 92 -10.42 8.56 3.57
C VAL A 92 -11.06 9.33 4.73
N GLY A 93 -10.38 10.38 5.24
CA GLY A 93 -10.83 11.22 6.34
C GLY A 93 -10.63 10.61 7.73
N GLY A 94 -9.69 9.67 7.86
CA GLY A 94 -9.22 9.19 9.16
C GLY A 94 -8.26 10.19 9.78
N GLU A 95 -8.41 10.47 11.07
CA GLU A 95 -7.31 11.04 11.85
C GLU A 95 -6.17 10.00 11.86
N PRO A 96 -4.91 10.40 11.62
CA PRO A 96 -3.78 9.49 11.78
C PRO A 96 -3.84 8.97 13.21
N HIS A 97 -3.93 7.64 13.37
CA HIS A 97 -3.98 7.02 14.69
C HIS A 97 -2.59 7.13 15.32
N THR A 98 -2.26 8.30 15.86
CA THR A 98 -1.13 8.46 16.76
C THR A 98 -1.47 7.69 18.02
N ARG A 99 -1.05 6.42 18.08
CA ARG A 99 -1.11 5.63 19.31
C ARG A 99 -0.05 6.21 20.25
N SER A 100 -0.44 7.21 21.05
CA SER A 100 0.32 7.62 22.22
C SER A 100 0.37 6.45 23.19
N GLY A 101 1.57 5.94 23.45
CA GLY A 101 1.89 4.93 24.46
C GLY A 101 3.27 5.22 25.00
#